data_AF-A0A1F6BSV6-F1
#
_entry.id   AF-A0A1F6BSV6-F1
#
_cell.length_a   1.000
_cell.length_b   1.000
_cell.length_c   1.000
_cell.angle_alpha   90.00
_cell.angle_beta   90.00
_cell.angle_gamma   90.00
#
_symmetry.space_group_name_H-M   'P 1'
#
loop_
_entity.id
_entity.type
_entity.pdbx_description
1 polymer ?
#
loop_
_entity_poly.entity_id
_entity_poly.type
_entity_poly.pdbx_seq_one_letter_code
_entity_poly.pdbx_strand_id
1 'polypeptide(L)'
;MGLKNASYCILNKKYPEAEYERLVPELMEKMKERGEYGEFFPKEFSPFPYNESIALENFPLTKKEALERGFGWRDSEERNYKVTLEVADVPENIKDVDDSILNETIGCAHKGECNHECATVFKVVAEELKFYRRFGLPLPQLCFNCRHAVRFSRRNLPRLWAGSCKCAGRKSDNGAYQNTTEHFHGNNPCPNEFETSYAPERPEIVYCESCYNTEVA
;
A
#
# COMPACT_ATOMS: atom_id res chain seq x y z
N MET A 1 4.82 -27.83 -1.88
CA MET A 1 4.19 -29.16 -1.73
C MET A 1 2.86 -29.13 -2.47
N GLY A 2 2.58 -30.07 -3.37
CA GLY A 2 1.31 -30.10 -4.09
C GLY A 2 1.06 -31.48 -4.68
N LEU A 3 -0.10 -32.05 -4.40
CA LEU A 3 -0.56 -33.28 -5.00
C LEU A 3 -0.95 -33.00 -6.45
N LYS A 4 -0.30 -33.67 -7.42
CA LYS A 4 -0.67 -33.57 -8.84
C LYS A 4 -1.63 -34.69 -9.20
N ASN A 5 -2.77 -34.35 -9.82
CA ASN A 5 -3.79 -35.30 -10.29
C ASN A 5 -4.31 -36.27 -9.22
N ALA A 6 -4.37 -35.84 -7.95
CA ALA A 6 -4.92 -36.65 -6.87
C ALA A 6 -6.40 -36.33 -6.62
N SER A 7 -7.22 -37.36 -6.43
CA SER A 7 -8.63 -37.26 -6.04
C SER A 7 -8.81 -37.70 -4.58
N TYR A 8 -9.91 -37.27 -3.96
CA TYR A 8 -10.27 -37.63 -2.57
C TYR A 8 -9.19 -37.27 -1.55
N CYS A 9 -8.75 -36.01 -1.58
CA CYS A 9 -7.70 -35.51 -0.71
C CYS A 9 -8.23 -34.39 0.20
N ILE A 10 -7.90 -34.47 1.49
CA ILE A 10 -8.10 -33.37 2.44
C ILE A 10 -6.71 -32.79 2.72
N LEU A 11 -6.49 -31.55 2.29
CA LEU A 11 -5.17 -30.91 2.25
C LEU A 11 -4.14 -31.79 1.50
N ASN A 12 -3.06 -32.20 2.17
CA ASN A 12 -1.99 -33.01 1.59
C ASN A 12 -2.15 -34.53 1.84
N LYS A 13 -3.29 -34.98 2.39
CA LYS A 13 -3.56 -36.39 2.71
C LYS A 13 -4.64 -36.98 1.80
N LYS A 14 -4.37 -38.16 1.23
CA LYS A 14 -5.32 -38.92 0.40
C LYS A 14 -6.13 -39.89 1.26
N TYR A 15 -7.41 -39.99 0.96
CA TYR A 15 -8.37 -40.86 1.64
C TYR A 15 -9.05 -41.79 0.62
N PRO A 16 -9.56 -42.95 1.05
CA PRO A 16 -10.56 -43.70 0.28
C PRO A 16 -11.79 -42.81 0.02
N GLU A 17 -12.42 -42.98 -1.15
CA GLU A 17 -13.58 -42.19 -1.57
C GLU A 17 -14.70 -42.15 -0.52
N ALA A 18 -15.14 -43.32 -0.04
CA ALA A 18 -16.20 -43.41 0.97
C ALA A 18 -15.84 -42.70 2.30
N GLU A 19 -14.56 -42.67 2.67
CA GLU A 19 -14.11 -41.97 3.87
C GLU A 19 -14.07 -40.46 3.65
N TYR A 20 -13.61 -40.03 2.47
CA TYR A 20 -13.60 -38.63 2.06
C TYR A 20 -15.01 -38.03 2.04
N GLU A 21 -15.96 -38.72 1.40
CA GLU A 21 -17.36 -38.28 1.30
C GLU A 21 -18.05 -38.18 2.67
N ARG A 22 -17.61 -38.98 3.65
CA ARG A 22 -18.08 -38.88 5.03
C ARG A 22 -17.40 -37.74 5.81
N LEU A 23 -16.07 -37.62 5.70
CA LEU A 23 -15.28 -36.69 6.50
C LEU A 23 -15.48 -35.23 6.09
N VAL A 24 -15.63 -34.95 4.78
CA VAL A 24 -15.74 -33.57 4.30
C VAL A 24 -16.96 -32.84 4.88
N PRO A 25 -18.19 -33.39 4.81
CA PRO A 25 -19.35 -32.76 5.44
C PRO A 25 -19.20 -32.60 6.95
N GLU A 26 -18.66 -33.62 7.64
CA GLU A 26 -18.44 -33.57 9.10
C GLU A 26 -17.48 -32.43 9.49
N LEU A 27 -16.37 -32.29 8.76
CA LEU A 27 -15.40 -31.22 8.98
C LEU A 27 -16.00 -29.85 8.65
N MET A 28 -16.77 -29.75 7.56
CA MET A 28 -17.45 -28.51 7.18
C MET A 28 -18.44 -28.05 8.25
N GLU A 29 -19.29 -28.94 8.77
CA GLU A 29 -20.24 -28.58 9.83
C GLU A 29 -19.52 -28.15 11.10
N LYS A 30 -18.49 -28.89 11.53
CA LYS A 30 -17.65 -28.48 12.67
C LYS A 30 -16.99 -27.12 12.47
N MET A 31 -16.55 -26.80 11.24
CA MET A 31 -15.98 -25.48 10.93
C MET A 31 -17.04 -24.39 10.92
N LYS A 32 -18.25 -24.66 10.42
CA LYS A 32 -19.38 -23.71 10.47
C LYS A 32 -19.82 -23.43 11.90
N GLU A 33 -19.91 -24.45 12.75
CA GLU A 33 -20.21 -24.30 14.18
C GLU A 33 -19.21 -23.39 14.90
N ARG A 34 -17.93 -23.45 14.50
CA ARG A 34 -16.88 -22.55 15.02
C ARG A 34 -16.81 -21.20 14.31
N GLY A 35 -17.58 -20.98 13.24
CA GLY A 35 -17.51 -19.77 12.41
C GLY A 35 -16.22 -19.64 11.59
N GLU A 36 -15.49 -20.74 11.36
CA GLU A 36 -14.23 -20.76 10.62
C GLU A 36 -14.43 -21.05 9.13
N TYR A 37 -15.60 -21.59 8.75
CA TYR A 37 -15.85 -22.02 7.38
C TYR A 37 -16.05 -20.83 6.44
N GLY A 38 -15.16 -20.71 5.45
CA GLY A 38 -15.19 -19.61 4.47
C GLY A 38 -14.43 -18.36 4.90
N GLU A 39 -13.97 -18.31 6.16
CA GLU A 39 -13.14 -17.23 6.69
C GLU A 39 -11.67 -17.42 6.32
N PHE A 40 -10.91 -16.33 6.39
CA PHE A 40 -9.46 -16.38 6.26
C PHE A 40 -8.82 -17.11 7.46
N PHE A 41 -7.60 -17.62 7.27
CA PHE A 41 -6.85 -18.21 8.38
C PHE A 41 -6.68 -17.20 9.52
N PRO A 42 -6.81 -17.64 10.78
CA PRO A 42 -6.55 -16.79 11.94
C PRO A 42 -5.15 -16.15 11.88
N LYS A 43 -5.04 -14.93 12.40
CA LYS A 43 -3.79 -14.13 12.38
C LYS A 43 -2.61 -14.84 13.05
N GLU A 44 -2.89 -15.75 13.98
CA GLU A 44 -1.93 -16.57 14.72
C GLU A 44 -1.16 -17.53 13.79
N PHE A 45 -1.73 -17.88 12.63
CA PHE A 45 -1.07 -18.68 11.61
C PHE A 45 -0.22 -17.85 10.64
N SER A 46 -0.22 -16.52 10.77
CA SER A 46 0.64 -15.67 9.93
C SER A 46 2.11 -15.96 10.26
N PRO A 47 2.94 -16.35 9.27
CA PRO A 47 4.37 -16.52 9.49
C PRO A 47 5.11 -15.18 9.59
N PHE A 48 4.42 -14.06 9.29
CA PHE A 48 4.97 -12.72 9.30
C PHE A 48 4.33 -11.86 10.40
N PRO A 49 5.12 -11.05 11.12
CA PRO A 49 4.60 -10.01 12.01
C PRO A 49 3.89 -8.92 11.19
N TYR A 50 3.07 -8.13 11.87
CA TYR A 50 2.20 -7.13 11.23
C TYR A 50 2.96 -6.14 10.36
N ASN A 51 4.07 -5.61 10.88
CA ASN A 51 4.88 -4.58 10.23
C ASN A 51 5.65 -5.05 9.00
N GLU A 52 5.88 -6.35 8.85
CA GLU A 52 6.53 -6.95 7.67
C GLU A 52 5.51 -7.45 6.63
N SER A 53 4.21 -7.31 6.92
CA SER A 53 3.13 -7.80 6.06
C SER A 53 2.47 -6.66 5.29
N ILE A 54 1.76 -7.03 4.21
CA ILE A 54 0.92 -6.11 3.44
C ILE A 54 -0.21 -5.49 4.30
N ALA A 55 -0.48 -6.02 5.50
CA ALA A 55 -1.48 -5.46 6.40
C ALA A 55 -1.07 -4.06 6.87
N LEU A 56 0.20 -3.82 7.21
CA LEU A 56 0.67 -2.49 7.62
C LEU A 56 0.51 -1.46 6.49
N GLU A 57 0.74 -1.87 5.24
CA GLU A 57 0.63 -0.99 4.09
C GLU A 57 -0.82 -0.61 3.73
N ASN A 58 -1.79 -1.47 4.04
CA ASN A 58 -3.22 -1.22 3.77
C ASN A 58 -3.96 -0.66 4.98
N PHE A 59 -3.51 -1.02 6.17
CA PHE A 59 -4.10 -0.70 7.46
C PHE A 59 -2.97 -0.28 8.41
N PRO A 60 -2.43 0.94 8.25
CA PRO A 60 -1.31 1.39 9.06
C PRO A 60 -1.70 1.45 10.53
N LEU A 61 -0.93 0.74 11.36
CA LEU A 61 -1.05 0.75 12.81
C LEU A 61 0.31 1.12 13.42
N THR A 62 0.28 1.79 14.56
CA THR A 62 1.45 1.94 15.42
C THR A 62 1.79 0.62 16.08
N LYS A 63 3.05 0.47 16.53
CA LYS A 63 3.49 -0.69 17.32
C LYS A 63 2.57 -0.97 18.50
N LYS A 64 2.18 0.10 19.22
CA LYS A 64 1.30 0.00 20.38
C LYS A 64 -0.07 -0.59 20.00
N GLU A 65 -0.71 -0.03 18.97
CA GLU A 65 -2.02 -0.49 18.51
C GLU A 65 -1.98 -1.94 17.98
N ALA A 66 -0.91 -2.29 17.26
CA ALA A 66 -0.74 -3.64 16.74
C ALA A 66 -0.63 -4.67 17.88
N LEU A 67 0.17 -4.37 18.90
CA LEU A 67 0.34 -5.22 20.08
C LEU A 67 -0.95 -5.31 20.92
N GLU A 68 -1.67 -4.21 21.11
CA GLU A 68 -2.99 -4.20 21.79
C GLU A 68 -4.02 -5.07 21.06
N ARG A 69 -3.94 -5.15 19.73
CA ARG A 69 -4.77 -6.03 18.90
C ARG A 69 -4.24 -7.47 18.82
N GLY A 70 -3.16 -7.79 19.54
CA GLY A 70 -2.56 -9.13 19.59
C GLY A 70 -1.87 -9.55 18.30
N PHE A 71 -1.39 -8.59 17.49
CA PHE A 71 -0.55 -8.90 16.34
C PHE A 71 0.92 -8.99 16.76
N GLY A 72 1.68 -9.85 16.07
CA GLY A 72 3.13 -9.88 16.20
C GLY A 72 3.76 -8.59 15.65
N TRP A 73 4.84 -8.12 16.26
CA TRP A 73 5.62 -6.98 15.80
C TRP A 73 7.10 -7.33 15.84
N ARG A 74 7.85 -6.99 14.78
CA ARG A 74 9.30 -7.15 14.75
C ARG A 74 9.97 -5.79 14.90
N ASP A 75 10.83 -5.68 15.90
CA ASP A 75 11.67 -4.51 16.09
C ASP A 75 12.80 -4.48 15.07
N SER A 76 13.13 -3.28 14.60
CA SER A 76 14.24 -3.07 13.67
C SER A 76 15.57 -3.39 14.35
N GLU A 77 16.41 -4.15 13.67
CA GLU A 77 17.79 -4.37 14.11
C GLU A 77 18.62 -3.09 14.02
N GLU A 78 19.51 -2.86 14.99
CA GLU A 78 20.45 -1.75 14.93
C GLU A 78 21.46 -1.95 13.80
N ARG A 79 21.45 -1.01 12.85
CA ARG A 79 22.35 -1.01 11.68
C ARG A 79 23.46 0.00 11.88
N ASN A 80 24.67 -0.48 12.16
CA ASN A 80 25.85 0.35 12.42
C ASN A 80 26.63 0.74 11.14
N TYR A 81 25.93 1.11 10.07
CA TYR A 81 26.59 1.57 8.85
C TYR A 81 27.03 3.02 8.99
N LYS A 82 28.26 3.33 8.54
CA LYS A 82 28.75 4.71 8.50
C LYS A 82 28.25 5.39 7.23
N VAL A 83 27.57 6.52 7.41
CA VAL A 83 27.26 7.45 6.32
C VAL A 83 28.57 8.08 5.86
N THR A 84 28.84 8.02 4.55
CA THR A 84 30.01 8.71 3.95
C THR A 84 29.59 9.93 3.16
N LEU A 85 28.32 9.98 2.72
CA LEU A 85 27.73 11.10 2.02
C LEU A 85 26.32 11.36 2.56
N GLU A 86 26.09 12.58 3.04
CA GLU A 86 24.75 13.01 3.45
C GLU A 86 23.91 13.34 2.22
N VAL A 87 22.61 13.11 2.33
CA VAL A 87 21.65 13.34 1.25
C VAL A 87 21.69 14.78 0.73
N ALA A 88 21.90 15.74 1.63
CA ALA A 88 21.97 17.16 1.30
C ALA A 88 23.20 17.53 0.44
N ASP A 89 24.25 16.70 0.48
CA ASP A 89 25.48 16.90 -0.30
C ASP A 89 25.44 16.17 -1.65
N VAL A 90 24.40 15.37 -1.90
CA VAL A 90 24.18 14.72 -3.20
C VAL A 90 23.71 15.77 -4.20
N PRO A 91 24.39 15.96 -5.35
CA PRO A 91 23.95 16.90 -6.38
C PRO A 91 22.52 16.61 -6.85
N GLU A 92 21.70 17.66 -6.96
CA GLU A 92 20.32 17.54 -7.45
C GLU A 92 20.27 17.13 -8.93
N ASN A 93 21.28 17.49 -9.71
CA ASN A 93 21.34 17.16 -11.14
C ASN A 93 22.29 15.99 -11.38
N ILE A 94 21.78 14.96 -12.05
CA ILE A 94 22.54 13.74 -12.38
C ILE A 94 23.76 14.00 -13.27
N LYS A 95 23.80 15.14 -13.98
CA LYS A 95 24.96 15.56 -14.78
C LYS A 95 26.17 15.95 -13.93
N ASP A 96 25.92 16.39 -12.69
CA ASP A 96 26.95 16.83 -11.75
C ASP A 96 27.40 15.69 -10.83
N VAL A 97 26.85 14.48 -11.01
CA VAL A 97 27.18 13.28 -10.22
C VAL A 97 28.31 12.51 -10.91
N ASP A 98 29.45 12.44 -10.23
CA ASP A 98 30.62 11.64 -10.63
C ASP A 98 30.49 10.14 -10.27
N ASP A 99 31.30 9.28 -10.91
CA ASP A 99 31.31 7.83 -10.67
C ASP A 99 31.79 7.45 -9.25
N SER A 100 32.49 8.34 -8.55
CA SER A 100 32.87 8.18 -7.14
C SER A 100 31.69 7.84 -6.23
N ILE A 101 30.46 8.25 -6.59
CA ILE A 101 29.22 7.93 -5.86
C ILE A 101 29.01 6.42 -5.64
N LEU A 102 29.56 5.56 -6.51
CA LEU A 102 29.46 4.11 -6.40
C LEU A 102 30.20 3.55 -5.18
N ASN A 103 31.17 4.29 -4.64
CA ASN A 103 31.91 3.93 -3.43
C ASN A 103 31.25 4.47 -2.16
N GLU A 104 30.34 5.44 -2.31
CA GLU A 104 29.70 6.13 -1.20
C GLU A 104 28.55 5.33 -0.59
N THR A 105 28.32 5.58 0.70
CA THR A 105 27.17 5.11 1.47
C THR A 105 26.32 6.32 1.79
N ILE A 106 25.24 6.47 1.04
CA ILE A 106 24.36 7.64 1.10
C ILE A 106 23.40 7.45 2.27
N GLY A 107 23.30 8.46 3.14
CA GLY A 107 22.29 8.48 4.20
C GLY A 107 20.87 8.45 3.62
N CYS A 108 19.87 7.96 4.35
CA CYS A 108 18.47 8.13 3.99
C CYS A 108 17.95 9.43 4.59
N ALA A 109 17.21 10.25 3.84
CA ALA A 109 16.70 11.52 4.36
C ALA A 109 15.81 11.36 5.60
N HIS A 110 15.12 10.22 5.75
CA HIS A 110 14.31 9.92 6.93
C HIS A 110 15.11 9.53 8.19
N LYS A 111 16.41 9.24 8.08
CA LYS A 111 17.31 8.94 9.22
C LYS A 111 16.87 7.82 10.19
N GLY A 112 15.88 7.01 9.82
CA GLY A 112 15.32 5.97 10.70
C GLY A 112 14.11 6.41 11.51
N GLU A 113 13.68 7.66 11.38
CA GLU A 113 12.57 8.27 12.14
C GLU A 113 11.18 7.92 11.58
N CYS A 114 11.10 7.08 10.54
CA CYS A 114 9.85 6.69 9.89
C CYS A 114 9.53 5.20 10.12
N ASN A 115 8.24 4.85 10.05
CA ASN A 115 7.74 3.47 10.23
C ASN A 115 7.84 2.58 8.98
N HIS A 116 8.76 2.88 8.06
CA HIS A 116 8.89 2.18 6.77
C HIS A 116 10.08 1.22 6.72
N GLU A 117 10.50 0.67 7.87
CA GLU A 117 11.72 -0.16 7.98
C GLU A 117 12.92 0.50 7.28
N CYS A 118 13.16 1.76 7.61
CA CYS A 118 14.20 2.55 6.97
C CYS A 118 15.56 1.85 7.07
N ALA A 119 16.25 1.74 5.94
CA ALA A 119 17.56 1.12 5.92
C ALA A 119 18.67 1.99 6.51
N THR A 120 18.35 3.25 6.88
CA THR A 120 19.20 4.38 7.31
C THR A 120 20.26 4.82 6.31
N VAL A 121 20.79 3.89 5.52
CA VAL A 121 21.73 4.12 4.43
C VAL A 121 21.36 3.30 3.19
N PHE A 122 21.89 3.68 2.04
CA PHE A 122 21.83 2.89 0.82
C PHE A 122 23.03 3.17 -0.09
N LYS A 123 23.24 2.31 -1.08
CA LYS A 123 24.26 2.46 -2.12
C LYS A 123 23.60 2.47 -3.49
N VAL A 124 24.23 3.15 -4.44
CA VAL A 124 23.86 3.11 -5.86
C VAL A 124 24.80 2.14 -6.55
N VAL A 125 24.26 1.20 -7.33
CA VAL A 125 25.09 0.30 -8.15
C VAL A 125 25.29 0.87 -9.56
N ALA A 126 26.33 0.39 -10.27
CA ALA A 126 26.71 0.92 -11.58
C ALA A 126 25.55 0.91 -12.60
N GLU A 127 24.73 -0.14 -12.61
CA GLU A 127 23.57 -0.23 -13.51
C GLU A 127 22.45 0.76 -13.15
N GLU A 128 22.26 1.05 -11.86
CA GLU A 128 21.34 2.11 -11.42
C GLU A 128 21.86 3.49 -11.83
N LEU A 129 23.15 3.78 -11.64
CA LEU A 129 23.74 5.06 -12.05
C LEU A 129 23.61 5.30 -13.56
N LYS A 130 23.86 4.26 -14.38
CA LYS A 130 23.63 4.32 -15.83
C LYS A 130 22.17 4.61 -16.15
N PHE A 131 21.22 3.98 -15.45
CA PHE A 131 19.80 4.23 -15.61
C PHE A 131 19.46 5.70 -15.30
N TYR A 132 19.88 6.22 -14.14
CA TYR A 132 19.61 7.61 -13.77
C TYR A 132 20.17 8.61 -14.80
N ARG A 133 21.40 8.41 -15.27
CA ARG A 133 22.02 9.26 -16.31
C ARG A 133 21.29 9.20 -17.64
N ARG A 134 20.92 7.99 -18.09
CA ARG A 134 20.23 7.79 -19.37
C ARG A 134 18.90 8.55 -19.44
N PHE A 135 18.18 8.58 -18.32
CA PHE A 135 16.86 9.23 -18.24
C PHE A 135 16.91 10.65 -17.68
N GLY A 136 18.09 11.18 -17.36
CA GLY A 136 18.23 12.52 -16.78
C GLY A 136 17.56 12.66 -15.41
N LEU A 137 17.53 11.59 -14.61
CA LEU A 137 16.84 11.52 -13.33
C LEU A 137 17.81 11.74 -12.17
N PRO A 138 17.43 12.51 -11.13
CA PRO A 138 18.25 12.69 -9.94
C PRO A 138 18.45 11.37 -9.19
N LEU A 139 19.52 11.27 -8.40
CA LEU A 139 19.71 10.16 -7.49
C LEU A 139 18.64 10.17 -6.38
N PRO A 140 18.24 8.98 -5.90
CA PRO A 140 17.25 8.88 -4.84
C PRO A 140 17.79 9.52 -3.56
N GLN A 141 16.91 10.24 -2.85
CA GLN A 141 17.20 10.84 -1.54
C GLN A 141 16.78 9.91 -0.37
N LEU A 142 16.01 8.87 -0.70
CA LEU A 142 15.44 7.92 0.24
C LEU A 142 15.93 6.50 -0.08
N CYS A 143 16.09 5.67 0.96
CA CYS A 143 16.38 4.26 0.80
C CYS A 143 15.20 3.52 0.12
N PHE A 144 15.46 2.30 -0.38
CA PHE A 144 14.47 1.50 -1.10
C PHE A 144 13.12 1.38 -0.39
N ASN A 145 13.10 0.99 0.90
CA ASN A 145 11.87 0.83 1.68
C ASN A 145 11.10 2.15 1.84
N CYS A 146 11.82 3.25 2.08
CA CYS A 146 11.19 4.57 2.20
C CYS A 146 10.60 5.05 0.85
N ARG A 147 11.30 4.82 -0.27
CA ARG A 147 10.74 5.11 -1.61
C ARG A 147 9.53 4.25 -1.91
N HIS A 148 9.57 2.97 -1.51
CA HIS A 148 8.46 2.06 -1.65
C HIS A 148 7.25 2.58 -0.88
N ALA A 149 7.42 2.96 0.38
CA ALA A 149 6.35 3.53 1.19
C ALA A 149 5.77 4.83 0.62
N VAL A 150 6.60 5.75 0.13
CA VAL A 150 6.13 6.99 -0.54
C VAL A 150 5.37 6.68 -1.82
N ARG A 151 5.78 5.66 -2.57
CA ARG A 151 5.02 5.21 -3.75
C ARG A 151 3.67 4.63 -3.33
N PHE A 152 3.65 3.81 -2.29
CA PHE A 152 2.46 3.16 -1.78
C PHE A 152 1.48 4.16 -1.16
N SER A 153 1.93 5.23 -0.52
CA SER A 153 1.03 6.25 0.05
C SER A 153 0.25 7.06 -0.99
N ARG A 154 0.66 7.00 -2.28
CA ARG A 154 -0.07 7.63 -3.40
C ARG A 154 -1.26 6.80 -3.88
N ARG A 155 -1.37 5.53 -3.46
CA ARG A 155 -2.49 4.67 -3.82
C ARG A 155 -3.68 4.97 -2.90
N ASN A 156 -4.89 4.75 -3.41
CA ASN A 156 -6.06 4.75 -2.53
C ASN A 156 -6.05 3.46 -1.69
N LEU A 157 -6.39 3.59 -0.41
CA LEU A 157 -6.51 2.44 0.47
C LEU A 157 -7.68 1.56 0.02
N PRO A 158 -7.65 0.23 0.27
CA PRO A 158 -8.75 -0.67 -0.02
C PRO A 158 -9.89 -0.49 1.00
N ARG A 159 -10.36 0.74 1.13
CA ARG A 159 -11.46 1.16 1.99
C ARG A 159 -12.36 2.04 1.16
N LEU A 160 -13.66 1.81 1.29
CA LEU A 160 -14.68 2.64 0.67
C LEU A 160 -15.33 3.50 1.75
N TRP A 161 -15.64 4.73 1.36
CA TRP A 161 -16.35 5.71 2.16
C TRP A 161 -17.60 6.11 1.39
N ALA A 162 -18.71 6.26 2.11
CA ALA A 162 -19.87 6.95 1.56
C ALA A 162 -19.48 8.41 1.31
N GLY A 163 -19.74 8.89 0.09
CA GLY A 163 -19.45 10.25 -0.33
C GLY A 163 -20.55 10.80 -1.22
N SER A 164 -20.56 12.12 -1.38
CA SER A 164 -21.43 12.82 -2.30
C SER A 164 -20.62 13.58 -3.35
N CYS A 165 -21.26 13.91 -4.46
CA CYS A 165 -20.61 14.64 -5.54
C CYS A 165 -20.19 16.05 -5.09
N LYS A 166 -18.89 16.35 -5.18
CA LYS A 166 -18.30 17.63 -4.77
C LYS A 166 -18.31 18.72 -5.86
N CYS A 167 -19.16 18.61 -6.89
CA CYS A 167 -19.19 19.58 -7.98
C CYS A 167 -19.89 20.90 -7.63
N ALA A 168 -20.86 20.88 -6.71
CA ALA A 168 -21.59 22.05 -6.18
C ALA A 168 -22.04 23.11 -7.21
N GLY A 169 -22.36 22.70 -8.45
CA GLY A 169 -22.94 23.57 -9.47
C GLY A 169 -21.91 24.38 -10.26
N ARG A 170 -21.60 25.62 -9.85
CA ARG A 170 -20.64 26.48 -10.58
C ARG A 170 -19.20 26.27 -10.17
N LYS A 171 -18.97 25.92 -8.91
CA LYS A 171 -17.64 25.68 -8.34
C LYS A 171 -17.73 24.45 -7.49
N SER A 172 -16.64 23.71 -7.40
CA SER A 172 -16.53 22.60 -6.47
C SER A 172 -16.87 23.03 -5.04
N ASP A 173 -17.29 22.07 -4.21
CA ASP A 173 -17.68 22.30 -2.82
C ASP A 173 -16.61 23.06 -2.01
N ASN A 174 -15.33 22.69 -2.22
CA ASN A 174 -14.19 23.36 -1.60
C ASN A 174 -13.71 24.64 -2.34
N GLY A 175 -14.38 25.04 -3.42
CA GLY A 175 -14.05 26.21 -4.23
C GLY A 175 -12.75 26.12 -5.05
N ALA A 176 -12.05 24.98 -5.03
CA ALA A 176 -10.75 24.83 -5.69
C ALA A 176 -10.83 24.63 -7.22
N TYR A 177 -12.02 24.28 -7.75
CA TYR A 177 -12.24 24.14 -9.18
C TYR A 177 -13.49 24.92 -9.63
N GLN A 178 -13.38 25.60 -10.77
CA GLN A 178 -14.49 26.28 -11.43
C GLN A 178 -15.01 25.37 -12.54
N ASN A 179 -16.26 24.95 -12.43
CA ASN A 179 -16.91 24.07 -13.40
C ASN A 179 -17.04 24.83 -14.72
N THR A 180 -16.72 24.13 -15.82
CA THR A 180 -16.68 24.73 -17.15
C THR A 180 -18.03 24.72 -17.84
N THR A 181 -18.92 23.85 -17.39
CA THR A 181 -20.25 23.63 -17.98
C THR A 181 -21.32 23.50 -16.90
N GLU A 182 -22.57 23.66 -17.30
CA GLU A 182 -23.71 23.47 -16.42
C GLU A 182 -24.08 21.98 -16.33
N HIS A 183 -24.16 21.46 -15.11
CA HIS A 183 -24.53 20.06 -14.87
C HIS A 183 -26.06 19.91 -14.81
N PHE A 184 -26.57 18.67 -14.79
CA PHE A 184 -28.01 18.37 -14.78
C PHE A 184 -28.80 18.98 -13.61
N HIS A 185 -28.12 19.40 -12.54
CA HIS A 185 -28.70 20.03 -11.35
C HIS A 185 -28.52 21.55 -11.33
N GLY A 186 -28.01 22.15 -12.41
CA GLY A 186 -27.75 23.59 -12.51
C GLY A 186 -26.80 24.09 -11.41
N ASN A 187 -27.17 25.18 -10.75
CA ASN A 187 -26.38 25.76 -9.65
C ASN A 187 -26.62 25.13 -8.28
N ASN A 188 -27.52 24.15 -8.17
CA ASN A 188 -27.81 23.48 -6.90
C ASN A 188 -26.73 22.42 -6.59
N PRO A 189 -26.58 22.00 -5.33
CA PRO A 189 -25.76 20.84 -4.98
C PRO A 189 -26.23 19.59 -5.72
N CYS A 190 -25.28 18.79 -6.20
CA CYS A 190 -25.59 17.53 -6.87
C CYS A 190 -26.16 16.53 -5.85
N PRO A 191 -27.32 15.90 -6.12
CA PRO A 191 -27.95 14.97 -5.19
C PRO A 191 -27.31 13.56 -5.19
N ASN A 192 -26.30 13.32 -6.04
CA ASN A 192 -25.76 11.97 -6.21
C ASN A 192 -24.81 11.58 -5.07
N GLU A 193 -25.08 10.42 -4.49
CA GLU A 193 -24.26 9.75 -3.47
C GLU A 193 -23.66 8.47 -4.04
N PHE A 194 -22.46 8.11 -3.59
CA PHE A 194 -21.73 6.94 -4.08
C PHE A 194 -20.66 6.51 -3.08
N GLU A 195 -20.11 5.31 -3.28
CA GLU A 195 -18.93 4.86 -2.56
C GLU A 195 -17.66 5.31 -3.29
N THR A 196 -16.71 5.85 -2.55
CA THR A 196 -15.44 6.33 -3.06
C THR A 196 -14.28 5.81 -2.24
N SER A 197 -13.11 5.67 -2.86
CA SER A 197 -11.85 5.33 -2.18
C SER A 197 -11.07 6.57 -1.71
N TYR A 198 -11.70 7.74 -1.76
CA TYR A 198 -11.19 8.99 -1.21
C TYR A 198 -11.85 9.24 0.14
N ALA A 199 -11.04 9.25 1.20
CA ALA A 199 -11.53 9.54 2.54
C ALA A 199 -12.07 10.99 2.65
N PRO A 200 -13.08 11.27 3.50
CA PRO A 200 -13.69 12.59 3.61
C PRO A 200 -12.71 13.72 3.95
N GLU A 201 -11.68 13.43 4.75
CA GLU A 201 -10.61 14.35 5.16
C GLU A 201 -9.64 14.74 4.04
N ARG A 202 -9.70 14.05 2.89
CA ARG A 202 -8.83 14.32 1.75
C ARG A 202 -9.26 15.58 0.99
N PRO A 203 -8.30 16.44 0.60
CA PRO A 203 -8.60 17.71 -0.07
C PRO A 203 -9.10 17.54 -1.51
N GLU A 204 -8.92 16.36 -2.12
CA GLU A 204 -9.32 16.09 -3.50
C GLU A 204 -10.84 16.22 -3.71
N ILE A 205 -11.18 16.72 -4.90
CA ILE A 205 -12.55 16.89 -5.37
C ILE A 205 -12.97 15.60 -6.09
N VAL A 206 -14.10 15.02 -5.71
CA VAL A 206 -14.62 13.79 -6.31
C VAL A 206 -15.98 14.08 -6.93
N TYR A 207 -16.08 13.91 -8.24
CA TYR A 207 -17.33 14.07 -8.98
C TYR A 207 -18.02 12.73 -9.15
N CYS A 208 -19.35 12.74 -9.26
CA CYS A 208 -20.03 11.57 -9.79
C CYS A 208 -19.70 11.39 -11.27
N GLU A 209 -19.92 10.19 -11.78
CA GLU A 209 -19.68 9.85 -13.18
C GLU A 209 -20.35 10.85 -14.14
N SER A 210 -21.62 11.20 -13.92
CA SER A 210 -22.36 12.10 -14.80
C SER A 210 -21.78 13.52 -14.83
N CYS A 211 -21.46 14.11 -13.68
CA CYS A 211 -20.86 15.44 -13.60
C CYS A 211 -19.44 15.45 -14.19
N TYR A 212 -18.64 14.41 -13.91
CA TYR A 212 -17.30 14.28 -14.47
C TYR A 212 -17.33 14.16 -15.99
N ASN A 213 -18.18 13.29 -16.54
CA ASN A 213 -18.30 13.11 -17.98
C ASN A 213 -18.78 14.40 -18.67
N THR A 214 -19.62 15.20 -18.02
CA THR A 214 -20.06 16.49 -18.58
C THR A 214 -18.89 17.49 -18.66
N GLU A 215 -17.95 17.49 -17.71
CA GLU A 215 -16.78 18.38 -17.72
C GLU A 215 -15.68 17.99 -18.72
N VAL A 216 -15.59 16.70 -19.06
CA VAL A 216 -14.48 16.16 -19.87
C VAL A 216 -14.88 15.89 -21.31
N ALA A 217 -16.18 15.73 -21.60
CA ALA A 217 -16.72 15.55 -22.95
C ALA A 217 -16.82 16.87 -23.72
#